data_AF-A0A9D2DQ04-F1
#
_entry.id   AF-A0A9D2DQ04-F1
#
_cell.length_a   1.000
_cell.length_b   1.000
_cell.length_c   1.000
_cell.angle_alpha   90.00
_cell.angle_beta   90.00
_cell.angle_gamma   90.00
#
_symmetry.space_group_name_H-M   'P 1'
#
loop_
_entity.id
_entity.type
_entity.pdbx_description
1 polymer ?
#
loop_
_entity_poly.entity_id
_entity_poly.type
_entity_poly.pdbx_seq_one_letter_code
_entity_poly.pdbx_strand_id
1 'polypeptide(L)'
;MASGMKKAAACLAALCLLLLCGGCRKKPQETSGQAEASREGSVTSPGTAAPSAAEWLDSPYTVCREEDDGTYTLRIYASPVQYRAEDGGYRLFDNSLKEAEKEPFAYQNQAGKATVYFPKTLGFKVWLECGEERAFLSKLFYDFSDGERQEYINAYGDTVEAVVYGREDSDVALYPTPLGVQMELLVREPPASDLLFALPLTCDSPVCDNRENGVVCFGTGQAAEWVLQQPLLKQEGEPLQLCGGLWLYGDSGHYSYQARAGEVTTAYPYRLCPAFEKRTDGGLGMLPDSTAYSEWEANSYLSRAALVGRSERGDGRHYTRLRLHDFMTLSPGSVLEASYHFRRLDASDEVSLKAREVESQWSSTRLLWDSQPALGDAIGAAEPEGNGWYAVEMRSFVQECLADPTGEKESQGFALCGQGVGSALIATSDNTLYPPYLELRLKGLPASFDRQRLEAGL
;
A
#
# COMPACT_ATOMS: atom_id res chain seq x y z
N MET A 1 -17.10 -63.47 11.05
CA MET A 1 -18.06 -64.59 11.16
C MET A 1 -18.43 -64.73 12.63
N ALA A 2 -19.72 -64.96 12.92
CA ALA A 2 -20.37 -64.82 14.23
C ALA A 2 -20.45 -63.37 14.74
N SER A 3 -21.43 -62.89 15.50
CA SER A 3 -22.81 -63.29 15.85
C SER A 3 -23.22 -62.19 16.84
N GLY A 4 -24.33 -61.48 16.63
CA GLY A 4 -24.72 -60.43 17.59
C GLY A 4 -26.03 -59.71 17.27
N MET A 5 -27.13 -60.43 17.38
CA MET A 5 -28.50 -59.93 17.25
C MET A 5 -28.99 -59.23 18.54
N LYS A 6 -29.91 -58.26 18.36
CA LYS A 6 -30.94 -57.72 19.29
C LYS A 6 -30.61 -56.42 20.05
N LYS A 7 -31.32 -55.34 19.70
CA LYS A 7 -32.51 -54.86 20.43
C LYS A 7 -33.27 -53.83 19.60
N ALA A 8 -34.59 -54.00 19.56
CA ALA A 8 -35.54 -53.07 18.98
C ALA A 8 -36.34 -52.38 20.11
N ALA A 9 -36.90 -51.22 19.76
CA ALA A 9 -38.09 -50.56 20.32
C ALA A 9 -37.93 -49.54 21.47
N ALA A 10 -38.23 -48.27 21.14
CA ALA A 10 -39.08 -47.32 21.88
C ALA A 10 -39.43 -46.15 20.92
N CYS A 11 -40.63 -46.14 20.30
CA CYS A 11 -41.83 -45.38 20.69
C CYS A 11 -41.70 -43.85 20.55
N LEU A 12 -42.30 -43.28 19.49
CA LEU A 12 -43.56 -42.49 19.48
C LEU A 12 -43.28 -40.98 19.71
N ALA A 13 -43.42 -40.09 18.73
CA ALA A 13 -44.68 -39.59 18.18
C ALA A 13 -45.72 -39.22 19.26
N ALA A 14 -45.65 -37.96 19.69
CA ALA A 14 -46.77 -37.13 20.13
C ALA A 14 -46.67 -35.84 19.27
N LEU A 15 -47.61 -35.56 18.35
CA LEU A 15 -48.93 -34.97 18.61
C LEU A 15 -48.75 -33.60 19.31
N CYS A 16 -49.14 -32.44 18.80
CA CYS A 16 -49.85 -31.99 17.61
C CYS A 16 -50.01 -30.47 17.77
N LEU A 17 -50.52 -29.85 16.70
CA LEU A 17 -51.46 -28.72 16.73
C LEU A 17 -50.89 -27.30 16.85
N LEU A 18 -51.47 -26.43 15.99
CA LEU A 18 -51.51 -24.95 16.00
C LEU A 18 -50.30 -24.29 15.31
N LEU A 19 -50.37 -23.65 14.14
CA LEU A 19 -51.46 -22.88 13.53
C LEU A 19 -51.27 -22.74 12.01
N LEU A 20 -52.34 -23.03 11.26
CA LEU A 20 -52.71 -22.29 10.06
C LEU A 20 -53.51 -21.06 10.50
N CYS A 21 -52.91 -19.87 10.36
CA CYS A 21 -53.54 -18.55 10.23
C CYS A 21 -52.46 -17.71 9.53
N GLY A 22 -52.60 -17.28 8.29
CA GLY A 22 -53.51 -16.21 7.90
C GLY A 22 -52.66 -15.00 7.49
N GLY A 23 -52.76 -14.62 6.21
CA GLY A 23 -52.52 -13.29 5.65
C GLY A 23 -51.36 -12.42 6.15
N CYS A 24 -50.39 -12.17 5.28
CA CYS A 24 -50.25 -10.85 4.64
C CYS A 24 -49.03 -10.85 3.71
N ARG A 25 -49.30 -10.86 2.39
CA ARG A 25 -48.36 -10.35 1.39
C ARG A 25 -48.10 -8.87 1.71
N LYS A 26 -46.93 -8.54 2.25
CA LYS A 26 -46.37 -7.19 2.10
C LYS A 26 -45.57 -7.18 0.79
N LYS A 27 -45.97 -6.27 -0.11
CA LYS A 27 -45.18 -5.89 -1.28
C LYS A 27 -43.77 -5.48 -0.81
N PRO A 28 -42.72 -5.71 -1.61
CA PRO A 28 -41.46 -5.00 -1.39
C PRO A 28 -41.79 -3.51 -1.49
N GLN A 29 -41.56 -2.82 -0.38
CA GLN A 29 -41.65 -1.38 -0.30
C GLN A 29 -40.43 -0.84 -1.03
N GLU A 30 -40.66 -0.21 -2.18
CA GLU A 30 -39.70 0.71 -2.79
C GLU A 30 -39.34 1.75 -1.74
N THR A 31 -38.20 1.57 -1.07
CA THR A 31 -37.54 2.65 -0.37
C THR A 31 -36.79 3.45 -1.43
N SER A 32 -37.51 4.43 -2.00
CA SER A 32 -36.91 5.62 -2.58
C SER A 32 -36.19 6.38 -1.46
N GLY A 33 -34.96 5.97 -1.20
CA GLY A 33 -33.98 6.74 -0.46
C GLY A 33 -32.80 6.93 -1.39
N GLN A 34 -32.95 7.82 -2.37
CA GLN A 34 -31.81 8.38 -3.08
C GLN A 34 -30.97 9.14 -2.05
N ALA A 35 -30.00 8.45 -1.46
CA ALA A 35 -28.80 9.11 -1.00
C ALA A 35 -28.06 9.52 -2.27
N GLU A 36 -28.12 10.81 -2.58
CA GLU A 36 -27.19 11.47 -3.49
C GLU A 36 -25.78 11.29 -2.93
N ALA A 37 -25.16 10.15 -3.23
CA ALA A 37 -23.72 10.02 -3.21
C ALA A 37 -23.21 10.94 -4.31
N SER A 38 -22.73 12.10 -3.88
CA SER A 38 -22.07 13.12 -4.67
C SER A 38 -21.09 12.45 -5.64
N ARG A 39 -21.36 12.65 -6.93
CA ARG A 39 -20.33 12.65 -7.97
C ARG A 39 -19.41 13.84 -7.68
N GLU A 40 -18.45 13.64 -6.80
CA GLU A 40 -17.30 14.52 -6.64
C GLU A 40 -16.03 13.70 -6.86
N GLY A 41 -15.17 14.23 -7.74
CA GLY A 41 -13.76 13.88 -7.80
C GLY A 41 -13.42 12.63 -8.59
N SER A 42 -12.90 12.84 -9.80
CA SER A 42 -11.77 12.04 -10.25
C SER A 42 -10.76 12.03 -9.08
N VAL A 43 -10.56 10.85 -8.47
CA VAL A 43 -9.56 10.65 -7.44
C VAL A 43 -8.23 10.61 -8.17
N THR A 44 -7.72 11.78 -8.53
CA THR A 44 -6.27 11.97 -8.57
C THR A 44 -5.77 11.54 -7.20
N SER A 45 -4.76 10.66 -7.12
CA SER A 45 -4.07 10.38 -5.86
C SER A 45 -3.85 11.70 -5.09
N PRO A 46 -3.94 11.75 -3.75
CA PRO A 46 -3.86 13.00 -2.97
C PRO A 46 -2.57 13.84 -3.07
N GLY A 47 -1.81 13.76 -4.16
CA GLY A 47 -0.55 14.47 -4.37
C GLY A 47 -0.24 14.86 -5.83
N THR A 48 -1.22 15.11 -6.70
CA THR A 48 -0.93 15.63 -8.07
C THR A 48 -1.57 16.99 -8.40
N ALA A 49 -2.30 17.61 -7.48
CA ALA A 49 -2.59 19.04 -7.64
C ALA A 49 -1.27 19.80 -7.48
N ALA A 50 -0.91 20.63 -8.47
CA ALA A 50 0.22 21.54 -8.33
C ALA A 50 0.05 22.34 -7.04
N PRO A 51 1.11 22.48 -6.22
CA PRO A 51 1.01 23.17 -4.95
C PRO A 51 0.45 24.57 -5.20
N SER A 52 -0.54 24.96 -4.39
CA SER A 52 -0.87 26.38 -4.31
C SER A 52 0.37 27.14 -3.85
N ALA A 53 0.52 28.41 -4.21
CA ALA A 53 1.67 29.23 -3.82
C ALA A 53 1.88 29.37 -2.28
N ALA A 54 1.03 28.73 -1.46
CA ALA A 54 1.05 28.71 -0.01
C ALA A 54 1.54 27.38 0.61
N GLU A 55 2.04 26.42 -0.17
CA GLU A 55 2.61 25.17 0.36
C GLU A 55 4.15 25.27 0.54
N TRP A 56 4.63 24.84 1.70
CA TRP A 56 6.04 24.77 2.07
C TRP A 56 6.53 23.32 2.13
N LEU A 57 7.71 23.09 1.57
CA LEU A 57 8.30 21.76 1.35
C LEU A 57 9.70 21.69 2.00
N ASP A 58 9.88 20.85 3.03
CA ASP A 58 11.11 20.84 3.85
C ASP A 58 11.87 19.52 3.84
N SER A 59 11.18 18.39 3.72
CA SER A 59 11.80 17.08 3.67
C SER A 59 11.06 16.19 2.69
N PRO A 60 11.64 15.08 2.18
CA PRO A 60 10.95 14.15 1.28
C PRO A 60 9.57 13.69 1.75
N TYR A 61 9.26 13.85 3.04
CA TYR A 61 8.11 13.32 3.75
C TYR A 61 7.13 14.39 4.23
N THR A 62 7.40 15.68 4.04
CA THR A 62 6.60 16.73 4.71
C THR A 62 6.06 17.80 3.78
N VAL A 63 4.76 18.06 3.92
CA VAL A 63 4.05 19.16 3.24
C VAL A 63 3.36 20.01 4.30
N CYS A 64 3.64 21.31 4.31
CA CYS A 64 3.00 22.25 5.24
C CYS A 64 2.26 23.34 4.48
N ARG A 65 1.12 23.80 5.01
CA ARG A 65 0.31 24.88 4.46
C ARG A 65 -0.21 25.77 5.58
N GLU A 66 -0.28 27.08 5.34
CA GLU A 66 -1.03 28.02 6.18
C GLU A 66 -2.51 28.05 5.79
N GLU A 67 -3.38 27.96 6.78
CA GLU A 67 -4.82 28.02 6.63
C GLU A 67 -5.32 29.48 6.77
N ASP A 68 -6.50 29.77 6.25
CA ASP A 68 -7.09 31.13 6.24
C ASP A 68 -7.27 31.74 7.65
N ASP A 69 -7.34 30.89 8.69
CA ASP A 69 -7.48 31.30 10.09
C ASP A 69 -6.13 31.54 10.79
N GLY A 70 -5.01 31.47 10.06
CA GLY A 70 -3.65 31.61 10.58
C GLY A 70 -3.14 30.37 11.34
N THR A 71 -3.88 29.26 11.31
CA THR A 71 -3.34 27.95 11.73
C THR A 71 -2.58 27.29 10.58
N TYR A 72 -1.94 26.17 10.87
CA TYR A 72 -1.11 25.46 9.90
C TYR A 72 -1.51 24.00 9.82
N THR A 73 -1.55 23.45 8.61
CA THR A 73 -1.68 22.01 8.39
C THR A 73 -0.31 21.45 8.01
N LEU A 74 0.18 20.47 8.77
CA LEU A 74 1.39 19.71 8.46
C LEU A 74 1.03 18.25 8.21
N ARG A 75 1.45 17.72 7.06
CA ARG A 75 1.39 16.30 6.74
C ARG A 75 2.77 15.69 6.80
N ILE A 76 2.88 14.55 7.49
CA ILE A 76 4.09 13.74 7.60
C ILE A 76 3.79 12.37 6.98
N TYR A 77 4.29 12.13 5.77
CA TYR A 77 4.06 10.92 5.00
C TYR A 77 5.00 9.78 5.40
N ALA A 78 4.49 8.55 5.36
CA ALA A 78 5.25 7.34 5.66
C ALA A 78 6.28 6.98 4.58
N SER A 79 6.03 7.46 3.36
CA SER A 79 6.90 7.31 2.19
C SER A 79 7.17 8.68 1.57
N PRO A 80 8.26 8.86 0.80
CA PRO A 80 8.52 10.12 0.13
C PRO A 80 7.34 10.52 -0.78
N VAL A 81 6.97 11.80 -0.75
CA VAL A 81 6.02 12.43 -1.68
C VAL A 81 6.64 13.57 -2.48
N GLN A 82 7.90 13.90 -2.20
CA GLN A 82 8.69 14.90 -2.89
C GLN A 82 10.13 14.45 -3.11
N TYR A 83 10.80 15.07 -4.08
CA TYR A 83 12.22 14.89 -4.37
C TYR A 83 12.97 16.22 -4.31
N ARG A 84 14.28 16.11 -4.09
CA ARG A 84 15.17 17.26 -4.15
C ARG A 84 15.59 17.52 -5.59
N ALA A 85 15.23 18.68 -6.12
CA ALA A 85 15.60 19.12 -7.45
C ALA A 85 17.06 19.61 -7.51
N GLU A 86 17.58 19.85 -8.72
CA GLU A 86 18.96 20.28 -8.97
C GLU A 86 19.29 21.65 -8.33
N ASP A 87 18.30 22.51 -8.19
CA ASP A 87 18.43 23.80 -7.49
C ASP A 87 18.52 23.67 -5.96
N GLY A 88 18.42 22.44 -5.44
CA GLY A 88 18.48 22.11 -4.03
C GLY A 88 17.14 22.20 -3.30
N GLY A 89 16.10 22.73 -3.94
CA GLY A 89 14.73 22.81 -3.39
C GLY A 89 13.96 21.49 -3.53
N TYR A 90 12.84 21.38 -2.83
CA TYR A 90 11.96 20.22 -2.95
C TYR A 90 10.80 20.47 -3.91
N ARG A 91 10.36 19.40 -4.59
CA ARG A 91 9.20 19.40 -5.49
C ARG A 91 8.40 18.12 -5.33
N LEU A 92 7.08 18.23 -5.38
CA LEU A 92 6.19 17.06 -5.39
C LEU A 92 6.47 16.18 -6.60
N PHE A 93 6.24 14.88 -6.46
CA PHE A 93 6.29 13.96 -7.58
C PHE A 93 5.18 14.24 -8.59
N ASP A 94 5.50 14.11 -9.88
CA ASP A 94 4.54 14.14 -10.97
C ASP A 94 4.69 12.86 -11.80
N ASN A 95 3.82 11.90 -11.48
CA ASN A 95 3.79 10.59 -12.11
C ASN A 95 2.94 10.58 -13.40
N SER A 96 2.50 11.73 -13.90
CA SER A 96 1.89 11.78 -15.23
C SER A 96 2.92 11.40 -16.31
N LEU A 97 2.42 10.93 -17.45
CA LEU A 97 3.24 10.50 -18.58
C LEU A 97 3.49 11.66 -19.55
N LYS A 98 4.71 11.68 -20.11
CA LYS A 98 5.10 12.49 -21.27
C LYS A 98 5.83 11.62 -22.29
N GLU A 99 5.99 12.14 -23.51
CA GLU A 99 6.85 11.52 -24.53
C GLU A 99 8.28 11.38 -23.98
N ALA A 100 8.91 10.25 -24.27
CA ALA A 100 10.26 9.98 -23.83
C ALA A 100 11.29 10.83 -24.57
N GLU A 101 12.32 11.25 -23.85
CA GLU A 101 13.45 12.01 -24.40
C GLU A 101 14.53 11.09 -25.00
N LYS A 102 14.40 9.77 -24.83
CA LYS A 102 15.38 8.75 -25.22
C LYS A 102 14.75 7.68 -26.09
N GLU A 103 15.41 7.34 -27.20
CA GLU A 103 15.08 6.14 -27.96
C GLU A 103 15.61 4.88 -27.24
N PRO A 104 14.94 3.71 -27.33
CA PRO A 104 13.71 3.41 -28.08
C PRO A 104 12.43 3.50 -27.22
N PHE A 105 12.36 4.48 -26.31
CA PHE A 105 11.24 4.63 -25.38
C PHE A 105 10.14 5.49 -25.99
N ALA A 106 8.89 5.16 -25.69
CA ALA A 106 7.74 5.94 -26.11
C ALA A 106 7.39 6.98 -25.05
N TYR A 107 7.37 6.57 -23.77
CA TYR A 107 6.92 7.43 -22.68
C TYR A 107 7.88 7.43 -21.49
N GLN A 108 7.80 8.47 -20.68
CA GLN A 108 8.43 8.54 -19.36
C GLN A 108 7.56 9.33 -18.39
N ASN A 109 7.83 9.24 -17.08
CA ASN A 109 7.18 10.11 -16.10
C ASN A 109 7.65 11.58 -16.22
N GLN A 110 6.77 12.50 -15.82
CA GLN A 110 7.00 13.93 -15.89
C GLN A 110 8.09 14.40 -14.92
N ALA A 111 7.99 14.01 -13.64
CA ALA A 111 8.96 14.34 -12.60
C ALA A 111 8.97 13.32 -11.45
N GLY A 112 10.16 12.86 -11.05
CA GLY A 112 10.32 11.76 -10.10
C GLY A 112 11.69 11.74 -9.44
N LYS A 113 11.83 10.96 -8.35
CA LYS A 113 13.15 10.57 -7.83
C LYS A 113 13.74 9.47 -8.72
N ALA A 114 12.88 8.57 -9.20
CA ALA A 114 13.17 7.68 -10.29
C ALA A 114 12.54 8.22 -11.59
N THR A 115 13.33 8.28 -12.66
CA THR A 115 12.80 8.41 -14.02
C THR A 115 12.55 7.02 -14.57
N VAL A 116 11.32 6.76 -15.00
CA VAL A 116 10.91 5.50 -15.60
C VAL A 116 10.67 5.71 -17.08
N TYR A 117 11.34 4.94 -17.91
CA TYR A 117 11.14 4.94 -19.35
C TYR A 117 10.42 3.67 -19.79
N PHE A 118 9.30 3.87 -20.47
CA PHE A 118 8.44 2.81 -20.99
C PHE A 118 8.76 2.58 -22.47
N PRO A 119 9.20 1.36 -22.84
CA PRO A 119 9.62 1.10 -24.20
C PRO A 119 8.43 1.15 -25.17
N LYS A 120 8.69 1.41 -26.44
CA LYS A 120 7.62 1.30 -27.45
C LYS A 120 7.02 -0.12 -27.52
N THR A 121 7.85 -1.15 -27.29
CA THR A 121 7.43 -2.57 -27.28
C THR A 121 8.01 -3.31 -26.08
N LEU A 122 7.28 -4.29 -25.52
CA LEU A 122 7.76 -5.13 -24.41
C LEU A 122 8.91 -6.10 -24.79
N GLY A 123 9.27 -6.16 -26.07
CA GLY A 123 10.51 -6.79 -26.53
C GLY A 123 11.78 -6.06 -26.07
N PHE A 124 11.65 -4.80 -25.63
CA PHE A 124 12.72 -4.01 -25.02
C PHE A 124 12.60 -3.97 -23.48
N LYS A 125 13.48 -3.22 -22.82
CA LYS A 125 13.50 -3.12 -21.35
C LYS A 125 12.66 -1.93 -20.87
N VAL A 126 11.96 -2.08 -19.75
CA VAL A 126 11.56 -0.93 -18.91
C VAL A 126 12.80 -0.47 -18.16
N TRP A 127 13.12 0.82 -18.24
CA TRP A 127 14.35 1.38 -17.66
C TRP A 127 13.99 2.32 -16.52
N LEU A 128 14.57 2.08 -15.35
CA LEU A 128 14.52 2.97 -14.20
C LEU A 128 15.89 3.63 -13.99
N GLU A 129 15.93 4.96 -13.89
CA GLU A 129 17.11 5.76 -13.57
C GLU A 129 16.87 6.53 -12.26
N CYS A 130 17.82 6.50 -11.33
CA CYS A 130 17.79 7.36 -10.15
C CYS A 130 19.21 7.85 -9.84
N GLY A 131 19.51 9.08 -10.26
CA GLY A 131 20.88 9.60 -10.25
C GLY A 131 21.77 8.79 -11.20
N GLU A 132 22.88 8.27 -10.71
CA GLU A 132 23.81 7.44 -11.49
C GLU A 132 23.40 5.96 -11.57
N GLU A 133 22.50 5.53 -10.68
CA GLU A 133 22.05 4.14 -10.60
C GLU A 133 20.97 3.82 -11.62
N ARG A 134 20.99 2.56 -12.09
CA ARG A 134 20.07 2.06 -13.11
C ARG A 134 19.56 0.68 -12.76
N ALA A 135 18.30 0.43 -13.07
CA ALA A 135 17.72 -0.89 -13.03
C ALA A 135 16.85 -1.12 -14.27
N PHE A 136 16.69 -2.39 -14.65
CA PHE A 136 15.96 -2.76 -15.85
C PHE A 136 15.03 -3.95 -15.60
N LEU A 137 13.80 -3.83 -16.08
CA LEU A 137 12.91 -4.97 -16.29
C LEU A 137 13.02 -5.34 -17.77
N SER A 138 13.66 -6.46 -18.09
CA SER A 138 13.88 -6.86 -19.49
C SER A 138 12.88 -7.92 -19.98
N LYS A 139 12.74 -8.09 -21.30
CA LYS A 139 12.07 -9.23 -21.97
C LYS A 139 10.82 -9.73 -21.24
N LEU A 140 9.86 -8.83 -21.03
CA LEU A 140 8.66 -9.15 -20.28
C LEU A 140 7.85 -10.21 -21.04
N PHE A 141 7.66 -9.98 -22.35
CA PHE A 141 6.86 -10.86 -23.22
C PHE A 141 7.18 -10.67 -24.71
N TYR A 142 6.82 -11.66 -25.52
CA TYR A 142 6.71 -11.52 -26.98
C TYR A 142 5.23 -11.38 -27.37
N ASP A 143 4.97 -10.84 -28.55
CA ASP A 143 3.65 -10.75 -29.19
C ASP A 143 2.61 -9.83 -28.53
N PHE A 144 3.06 -8.88 -27.71
CA PHE A 144 2.22 -7.76 -27.26
C PHE A 144 2.23 -6.63 -28.31
N SER A 145 1.17 -5.82 -28.30
CA SER A 145 1.09 -4.60 -29.08
C SER A 145 2.19 -3.60 -28.71
N ASP A 146 2.32 -2.55 -29.54
CA ASP A 146 3.00 -1.33 -29.11
C ASP A 146 2.30 -0.77 -27.84
N GLY A 147 3.08 -0.12 -26.99
CA GLY A 147 2.56 0.51 -25.78
C GLY A 147 1.75 1.76 -26.10
N GLU A 148 0.53 1.82 -25.57
CA GLU A 148 -0.37 2.96 -25.73
C GLU A 148 -0.64 3.65 -24.39
N ARG A 149 -0.48 4.97 -24.37
CA ARG A 149 -0.83 5.82 -23.22
C ARG A 149 -2.35 5.92 -23.10
N GLN A 150 -2.91 5.60 -21.94
CA GLN A 150 -4.34 5.73 -21.68
C GLN A 150 -4.67 5.85 -20.18
N GLU A 151 -5.89 6.30 -19.88
CA GLU A 151 -6.48 6.14 -18.55
C GLU A 151 -6.76 4.66 -18.28
N TYR A 152 -6.39 4.20 -17.10
CA TYR A 152 -6.48 2.80 -16.68
C TYR A 152 -7.04 2.69 -15.27
N ILE A 153 -8.00 1.80 -15.05
CA ILE A 153 -8.50 1.50 -13.70
C ILE A 153 -7.59 0.44 -13.09
N ASN A 154 -6.82 0.82 -12.09
CA ASN A 154 -5.88 -0.08 -11.40
C ASN A 154 -6.60 -1.11 -10.51
N ALA A 155 -5.87 -2.06 -9.94
CA ALA A 155 -6.40 -3.14 -9.12
C ALA A 155 -7.06 -2.66 -7.81
N TYR A 156 -6.81 -1.41 -7.42
CA TYR A 156 -7.42 -0.76 -6.26
C TYR A 156 -8.73 -0.04 -6.60
N GLY A 157 -9.07 0.06 -7.89
CA GLY A 157 -10.26 0.75 -8.40
C GLY A 157 -10.05 2.23 -8.74
N ASP A 158 -8.82 2.75 -8.64
CA ASP A 158 -8.51 4.14 -8.96
C ASP A 158 -8.11 4.31 -10.42
N THR A 159 -8.41 5.48 -11.00
CA THR A 159 -7.97 5.84 -12.35
C THR A 159 -6.52 6.34 -12.30
N VAL A 160 -5.65 5.73 -13.09
CA VAL A 160 -4.25 6.11 -13.26
C VAL A 160 -3.94 6.30 -14.74
N GLU A 161 -2.89 7.05 -15.04
CA GLU A 161 -2.36 7.12 -16.40
C GLU A 161 -1.29 6.04 -16.59
N ALA A 162 -1.49 5.16 -17.57
CA ALA A 162 -0.64 4.01 -17.80
C ALA A 162 -0.25 3.84 -19.27
N VAL A 163 0.85 3.14 -19.50
CA VAL A 163 1.21 2.57 -20.80
C VAL A 163 0.73 1.12 -20.82
N VAL A 164 -0.23 0.83 -21.70
CA VAL A 164 -0.83 -0.50 -21.82
C VAL A 164 -0.35 -1.18 -23.08
N TYR A 165 0.07 -2.43 -22.91
CA TYR A 165 0.46 -3.34 -23.98
C TYR A 165 -0.56 -4.46 -23.99
N GLY A 166 -1.25 -4.64 -25.11
CA GLY A 166 -2.32 -5.62 -25.26
C GLY A 166 -1.89 -6.88 -25.99
N ARG A 167 -2.48 -7.99 -25.62
CA ARG A 167 -2.47 -9.27 -26.32
C ARG A 167 -3.87 -9.89 -26.22
N GLU A 168 -4.20 -10.84 -27.09
CA GLU A 168 -5.54 -11.44 -27.15
C GLU A 168 -6.03 -11.99 -25.79
N ASP A 169 -5.15 -12.66 -25.04
CA ASP A 169 -5.44 -13.33 -23.76
C ASP A 169 -5.05 -12.50 -22.52
N SER A 170 -4.30 -11.39 -22.68
CA SER A 170 -3.75 -10.65 -21.55
C SER A 170 -3.34 -9.22 -21.87
N ASP A 171 -3.34 -8.34 -20.86
CA ASP A 171 -2.74 -7.01 -20.95
C ASP A 171 -1.66 -6.84 -19.89
N VAL A 172 -0.67 -6.01 -20.21
CA VAL A 172 0.28 -5.46 -19.25
C VAL A 172 0.08 -3.97 -19.18
N ALA A 173 -0.33 -3.45 -18.03
CA ALA A 173 -0.35 -2.02 -17.75
C ALA A 173 0.86 -1.66 -16.90
N LEU A 174 1.62 -0.66 -17.35
CA LEU A 174 2.76 -0.12 -16.61
C LEU A 174 2.51 1.35 -16.31
N TYR A 175 2.74 1.77 -15.08
CA TYR A 175 2.64 3.18 -14.71
C TYR A 175 3.66 3.54 -13.63
N PRO A 176 4.17 4.78 -13.66
CA PRO A 176 5.20 5.21 -12.73
C PRO A 176 4.61 5.38 -11.33
N THR A 177 5.44 5.11 -10.33
CA THR A 177 5.22 5.45 -8.92
C THR A 177 6.28 6.49 -8.52
N PRO A 178 6.14 7.15 -7.36
CA PRO A 178 7.16 8.08 -6.85
C PRO A 178 8.60 7.55 -6.88
N LEU A 179 8.77 6.25 -6.67
CA LEU A 179 10.09 5.61 -6.51
C LEU A 179 10.40 4.55 -7.55
N GLY A 180 9.50 4.29 -8.51
CA GLY A 180 9.73 3.26 -9.52
C GLY A 180 8.51 3.01 -10.39
N VAL A 181 8.16 1.75 -10.57
CA VAL A 181 7.11 1.34 -11.51
C VAL A 181 6.17 0.33 -10.88
N GLN A 182 4.88 0.54 -11.13
CA GLN A 182 3.82 -0.42 -10.89
C GLN A 182 3.51 -1.17 -12.19
N MET A 183 3.38 -2.48 -12.08
CA MET A 183 2.93 -3.33 -13.17
C MET A 183 1.64 -4.02 -12.78
N GLU A 184 0.68 -4.08 -13.71
CA GLU A 184 -0.49 -4.94 -13.62
C GLU A 184 -0.56 -5.86 -14.83
N LEU A 185 -0.52 -7.16 -14.59
CA LEU A 185 -0.77 -8.19 -15.60
C LEU A 185 -2.22 -8.65 -15.46
N LEU A 186 -3.08 -8.25 -16.40
CA LEU A 186 -4.45 -8.75 -16.52
C LEU A 186 -4.44 -10.01 -17.39
N VAL A 187 -4.84 -11.14 -16.84
CA VAL A 187 -4.97 -12.41 -17.56
C VAL A 187 -6.45 -12.74 -17.71
N ARG A 188 -6.94 -12.79 -18.96
CA ARG A 188 -8.36 -12.96 -19.26
C ARG A 188 -8.75 -14.42 -19.40
N GLU A 189 -7.84 -15.22 -19.92
CA GLU A 189 -8.04 -16.62 -20.23
C GLU A 189 -6.79 -17.43 -19.83
N PRO A 190 -6.92 -18.75 -19.64
CA PRO A 190 -5.76 -19.59 -19.37
C PRO A 190 -4.67 -19.40 -20.42
N PRO A 191 -3.44 -19.04 -20.01
CA PRO A 191 -2.35 -18.86 -20.97
C PRO A 191 -1.99 -20.20 -21.61
N ALA A 192 -1.52 -20.15 -22.86
CA ALA A 192 -1.02 -21.35 -23.55
C ALA A 192 0.24 -21.96 -22.90
N SER A 193 0.95 -21.19 -22.06
CA SER A 193 2.13 -21.60 -21.31
C SER A 193 1.88 -21.50 -19.82
N ASP A 194 2.43 -22.45 -19.05
CA ASP A 194 2.41 -22.39 -17.59
C ASP A 194 3.18 -21.18 -17.03
N LEU A 195 4.11 -20.59 -17.79
CA LEU A 195 4.85 -19.40 -17.36
C LEU A 195 4.02 -18.14 -17.65
N LEU A 196 3.51 -17.51 -16.58
CA LEU A 196 2.69 -16.31 -16.69
C LEU A 196 3.50 -15.06 -16.99
N PHE A 197 4.66 -14.92 -16.36
CA PHE A 197 5.61 -13.84 -16.64
C PHE A 197 6.99 -14.22 -16.14
N ALA A 198 8.02 -13.64 -16.74
CA ALA A 198 9.39 -13.66 -16.22
C ALA A 198 9.90 -12.21 -16.21
N LEU A 199 10.33 -11.73 -15.04
CA LEU A 199 11.01 -10.44 -14.92
C LEU A 199 12.51 -10.66 -14.81
N PRO A 200 13.27 -10.70 -15.93
CA PRO A 200 14.71 -10.68 -15.89
C PRO A 200 15.19 -9.30 -15.41
N LEU A 201 15.74 -9.31 -14.20
CA LEU A 201 16.28 -8.18 -13.48
C LEU A 201 17.79 -8.16 -13.66
N THR A 202 18.31 -6.99 -14.02
CA THR A 202 19.73 -6.70 -14.02
C THR A 202 19.93 -5.43 -13.21
N CYS A 203 20.66 -5.57 -12.11
CA CYS A 203 21.09 -4.49 -11.25
C CYS A 203 22.61 -4.59 -11.08
N ASP A 204 23.28 -3.47 -10.87
CA ASP A 204 24.71 -3.45 -10.59
C ASP A 204 25.04 -4.01 -9.18
N SER A 205 24.00 -4.28 -8.37
CA SER A 205 24.09 -4.73 -6.98
C SER A 205 24.06 -6.27 -6.88
N PRO A 206 25.06 -6.92 -6.26
CA PRO A 206 25.29 -8.37 -6.40
C PRO A 206 24.53 -9.26 -5.40
N VAL A 207 23.85 -8.69 -4.40
CA VAL A 207 23.17 -9.46 -3.35
C VAL A 207 21.67 -9.42 -3.55
N CYS A 208 21.07 -10.60 -3.67
CA CYS A 208 19.63 -10.79 -3.63
C CYS A 208 19.24 -11.53 -2.35
N ASP A 209 18.37 -10.93 -1.55
CA ASP A 209 17.72 -11.56 -0.40
C ASP A 209 16.24 -11.73 -0.73
N ASN A 210 15.80 -12.98 -0.89
CA ASN A 210 14.38 -13.31 -0.99
C ASN A 210 13.93 -13.70 0.41
N ARG A 211 13.44 -12.71 1.16
CA ARG A 211 12.90 -12.98 2.49
C ARG A 211 11.63 -13.79 2.33
N GLU A 212 11.33 -14.66 3.31
CA GLU A 212 10.15 -15.54 3.34
C GLU A 212 8.79 -14.79 3.29
N ASN A 213 8.81 -13.48 3.10
CA ASN A 213 7.67 -12.58 3.03
C ASN A 213 7.28 -12.17 1.60
N GLY A 214 7.92 -12.75 0.58
CA GLY A 214 7.57 -12.54 -0.83
C GLY A 214 8.15 -11.27 -1.46
N VAL A 215 9.02 -10.56 -0.74
CA VAL A 215 9.75 -9.39 -1.24
C VAL A 215 11.17 -9.79 -1.66
N VAL A 216 11.59 -9.32 -2.82
CA VAL A 216 12.96 -9.53 -3.32
C VAL A 216 13.73 -8.22 -3.24
N CYS A 217 14.81 -8.22 -2.46
CA CYS A 217 15.69 -7.06 -2.29
C CYS A 217 16.96 -7.21 -3.12
N PHE A 218 17.34 -6.16 -3.83
CA PHE A 218 18.62 -6.03 -4.54
C PHE A 218 19.45 -4.93 -3.88
N GLY A 219 20.72 -5.19 -3.58
CA GLY A 219 21.58 -4.17 -2.98
C GLY A 219 23.00 -4.62 -2.68
N THR A 220 23.74 -3.76 -1.99
CA THR A 220 25.12 -3.99 -1.56
C THR A 220 25.17 -4.31 -0.05
N GLY A 221 25.29 -5.60 0.30
CA GLY A 221 25.45 -6.02 1.70
C GLY A 221 24.20 -5.80 2.57
N GLN A 222 24.23 -4.80 3.47
CA GLN A 222 23.19 -4.59 4.51
C GLN A 222 22.02 -3.69 4.08
N ALA A 223 22.09 -3.00 2.94
CA ALA A 223 21.03 -2.11 2.48
C ALA A 223 20.37 -2.66 1.21
N ALA A 224 19.04 -2.77 1.24
CA ALA A 224 18.24 -2.97 0.02
C ALA A 224 18.16 -1.64 -0.73
N GLU A 225 18.58 -1.62 -1.99
CA GLU A 225 18.55 -0.46 -2.88
C GLU A 225 17.33 -0.51 -3.81
N TRP A 226 17.01 -1.69 -4.33
CA TRP A 226 15.81 -1.93 -5.13
C TRP A 226 14.98 -3.04 -4.52
N VAL A 227 13.67 -2.90 -4.61
CA VAL A 227 12.72 -3.82 -4.00
C VAL A 227 11.69 -4.20 -5.04
N LEU A 228 11.60 -5.50 -5.32
CA LEU A 228 10.47 -6.08 -6.03
C LEU A 228 9.46 -6.57 -4.99
N GLN A 229 8.33 -5.89 -4.97
CA GLN A 229 7.25 -6.10 -4.01
C GLN A 229 6.48 -7.39 -4.30
N GLN A 230 5.99 -8.04 -3.23
CA GLN A 230 5.02 -9.14 -3.36
C GLN A 230 3.80 -8.64 -4.17
N PRO A 231 3.46 -9.29 -5.28
CA PRO A 231 2.25 -9.02 -6.05
C PRO A 231 1.00 -9.18 -5.21
N LEU A 232 0.03 -8.33 -5.52
CA LEU A 232 -1.34 -8.52 -5.11
C LEU A 232 -2.09 -9.25 -6.23
N LEU A 233 -3.00 -10.15 -5.85
CA LEU A 233 -3.88 -10.88 -6.75
C LEU A 233 -5.30 -10.31 -6.64
N LYS A 234 -5.85 -9.79 -7.74
CA LYS A 234 -7.26 -9.38 -7.83
C LYS A 234 -8.00 -10.32 -8.78
N GLN A 235 -9.04 -10.97 -8.29
CA GLN A 235 -9.98 -11.70 -9.15
C GLN A 235 -11.32 -10.94 -9.18
N GLU A 236 -12.08 -11.12 -10.25
CA GLU A 236 -13.39 -10.48 -10.37
C GLU A 236 -14.34 -11.00 -9.28
N GLY A 237 -14.96 -10.07 -8.54
CA GLY A 237 -15.88 -10.39 -7.44
C GLY A 237 -15.20 -10.81 -6.12
N GLU A 238 -13.90 -11.04 -6.11
CA GLU A 238 -13.16 -11.45 -4.91
C GLU A 238 -12.34 -10.29 -4.31
N PRO A 239 -12.09 -10.29 -2.99
CA PRO A 239 -11.17 -9.35 -2.36
C PRO A 239 -9.74 -9.49 -2.90
N LEU A 240 -8.98 -8.41 -2.86
CA LEU A 240 -7.56 -8.35 -3.20
C LEU A 240 -6.78 -9.17 -2.16
N GLN A 241 -5.92 -10.06 -2.65
CA GLN A 241 -5.18 -11.00 -1.81
C GLN A 241 -3.68 -10.79 -1.96
N LEU A 242 -2.92 -11.13 -0.92
CA LEU A 242 -1.46 -11.25 -1.01
C LEU A 242 -1.13 -12.53 -1.80
N CYS A 243 -0.46 -12.41 -2.95
CA CYS A 243 -0.19 -13.55 -3.83
C CYS A 243 0.92 -14.45 -3.25
N GLY A 244 0.57 -15.68 -2.89
CA GLY A 244 1.53 -16.79 -2.78
C GLY A 244 1.85 -17.37 -4.17
N GLY A 245 2.98 -18.04 -4.36
CA GLY A 245 3.27 -18.75 -5.62
C GLY A 245 4.19 -18.03 -6.61
N LEU A 246 5.17 -17.28 -6.09
CA LEU A 246 6.16 -16.60 -6.91
C LEU A 246 7.55 -17.12 -6.62
N TRP A 247 8.29 -17.35 -7.70
CA TRP A 247 9.59 -17.99 -7.66
C TRP A 247 10.64 -17.03 -8.19
N LEU A 248 11.69 -16.86 -7.42
CA LEU A 248 12.88 -16.17 -7.88
C LEU A 248 13.92 -17.22 -8.32
N TYR A 249 14.30 -17.18 -9.59
CA TYR A 249 15.40 -17.96 -10.12
C TYR A 249 16.55 -17.02 -10.47
N GLY A 250 17.78 -17.30 -10.07
CA GLY A 250 18.89 -16.47 -10.50
C GLY A 250 20.27 -17.05 -10.21
N ASP A 251 21.22 -16.62 -11.02
CA ASP A 251 22.66 -16.84 -10.85
C ASP A 251 23.37 -15.57 -11.36
N SER A 252 24.42 -15.13 -10.64
CA SER A 252 25.40 -14.15 -11.13
C SER A 252 24.81 -12.82 -11.65
N GLY A 253 23.92 -12.18 -10.89
CA GLY A 253 23.38 -10.84 -11.22
C GLY A 253 22.24 -10.84 -12.23
N HIS A 254 21.79 -12.02 -12.67
CA HIS A 254 20.58 -12.19 -13.47
C HIS A 254 19.53 -12.94 -12.67
N TYR A 255 18.45 -12.26 -12.33
CA TYR A 255 17.33 -12.85 -11.59
C TYR A 255 16.08 -12.85 -12.44
N SER A 256 15.24 -13.87 -12.33
CA SER A 256 13.97 -14.04 -13.01
C SER A 256 12.90 -14.27 -11.97
N TYR A 257 12.04 -13.27 -11.78
CA TYR A 257 10.85 -13.41 -10.96
C TYR A 257 9.73 -14.00 -11.82
N GLN A 258 9.21 -15.16 -11.42
CA GLN A 258 8.27 -15.94 -12.21
C GLN A 258 7.00 -16.25 -11.42
N ALA A 259 5.86 -16.10 -12.08
CA ALA A 259 4.59 -16.66 -11.67
C ALA A 259 4.23 -17.81 -12.60
N ARG A 260 3.63 -18.88 -12.06
CA ARG A 260 3.12 -20.00 -12.86
C ARG A 260 1.60 -20.09 -12.81
N ALA A 261 1.00 -20.36 -13.96
CA ALA A 261 -0.44 -20.58 -14.07
C ALA A 261 -0.86 -21.79 -13.22
N GLY A 262 -2.03 -21.71 -12.58
CA GLY A 262 -2.51 -22.76 -11.66
C GLY A 262 -1.87 -22.75 -10.26
N GLU A 263 -0.66 -22.21 -10.10
CA GLU A 263 -0.07 -21.96 -8.78
C GLU A 263 -0.57 -20.64 -8.16
N VAL A 264 -0.83 -19.63 -9.01
CA VAL A 264 -1.45 -18.36 -8.60
C VAL A 264 -2.94 -18.54 -8.39
N THR A 265 -3.66 -18.96 -9.44
CA THR A 265 -5.09 -19.24 -9.42
C THR A 265 -5.50 -20.01 -10.67
N THR A 266 -6.69 -20.61 -10.62
CA THR A 266 -7.36 -21.25 -11.77
C THR A 266 -8.59 -20.50 -12.25
N ALA A 267 -9.00 -19.43 -11.55
CA ALA A 267 -10.17 -18.62 -11.90
C ALA A 267 -9.75 -17.35 -12.64
N TYR A 268 -10.37 -17.12 -13.79
CA TYR A 268 -10.13 -16.02 -14.72
C TYR A 268 -11.40 -15.18 -14.90
N PRO A 269 -11.29 -13.86 -15.19
CA PRO A 269 -10.07 -13.09 -15.30
C PRO A 269 -9.43 -12.78 -13.94
N TYR A 270 -8.13 -12.51 -13.91
CA TYR A 270 -7.45 -12.01 -12.73
C TYR A 270 -6.33 -11.01 -13.06
N ARG A 271 -5.88 -10.26 -12.06
CA ARG A 271 -4.76 -9.32 -12.15
C ARG A 271 -3.66 -9.66 -11.15
N LEU A 272 -2.41 -9.58 -11.59
CA LEU A 272 -1.22 -9.63 -10.75
C LEU A 272 -0.55 -8.27 -10.72
N CYS A 273 -0.25 -7.76 -9.52
CA CYS A 273 0.12 -6.35 -9.33
C CYS A 273 1.50 -6.15 -8.64
N PRO A 274 2.62 -6.66 -9.18
CA PRO A 274 3.95 -6.36 -8.64
C PRO A 274 4.29 -4.87 -8.78
N ALA A 275 5.13 -4.37 -7.86
CA ALA A 275 5.83 -3.11 -8.02
C ALA A 275 7.33 -3.34 -7.94
N PHE A 276 8.09 -2.56 -8.69
CA PHE A 276 9.54 -2.54 -8.63
C PHE A 276 10.02 -1.11 -8.37
N GLU A 277 10.59 -0.90 -7.19
CA GLU A 277 10.82 0.44 -6.65
C GLU A 277 12.22 0.58 -6.07
N LYS A 278 12.76 1.78 -6.19
CA LYS A 278 13.98 2.15 -5.50
C LYS A 278 13.67 2.45 -4.05
N ARG A 279 14.43 1.84 -3.16
CA ARG A 279 14.44 2.22 -1.76
C ARG A 279 15.27 3.47 -1.57
N THR A 280 14.71 4.45 -0.87
CA THR A 280 15.42 5.70 -0.57
C THR A 280 16.36 5.52 0.63
N ASP A 281 17.60 5.99 0.48
CA ASP A 281 18.55 6.37 1.52
C ASP A 281 18.67 5.36 2.69
N GLY A 282 18.78 4.05 2.37
CA GLY A 282 18.96 2.98 3.35
C GLY A 282 17.73 2.68 4.23
N GLY A 283 16.54 3.17 3.85
CA GLY A 283 15.32 3.06 4.65
C GLY A 283 15.28 3.96 5.88
N LEU A 284 16.26 4.86 6.03
CA LEU A 284 16.38 5.74 7.20
C LEU A 284 15.42 6.92 7.19
N GLY A 285 14.60 7.12 6.16
CA GLY A 285 13.60 8.19 6.14
C GLY A 285 12.13 7.75 6.14
N MET A 286 11.83 6.53 5.68
CA MET A 286 10.46 6.00 5.72
C MET A 286 10.02 5.75 7.17
N LEU A 287 8.74 5.98 7.47
CA LEU A 287 8.20 5.66 8.78
C LEU A 287 8.27 4.14 9.00
N PRO A 288 8.93 3.65 10.06
CA PRO A 288 9.07 2.22 10.25
C PRO A 288 7.71 1.58 10.52
N ASP A 289 7.37 0.57 9.73
CA ASP A 289 6.19 -0.24 9.93
C ASP A 289 6.49 -1.73 9.77
N SER A 290 5.56 -2.58 10.22
CA SER A 290 5.54 -4.02 9.93
C SER A 290 4.19 -4.60 10.34
N THR A 291 3.91 -5.82 9.93
CA THR A 291 2.65 -6.52 10.25
C THR A 291 2.95 -7.89 10.82
N ALA A 292 2.31 -8.19 11.95
CA ALA A 292 2.35 -9.51 12.60
C ALA A 292 1.03 -10.24 12.37
N TYR A 293 1.12 -11.56 12.16
CA TYR A 293 0.01 -12.41 11.75
C TYR A 293 0.01 -13.71 12.58
N SER A 294 -1.12 -14.10 13.17
CA SER A 294 -1.15 -15.23 14.11
C SER A 294 -0.91 -16.60 13.49
N GLU A 295 -1.12 -16.76 12.19
CA GLU A 295 -0.93 -18.04 11.47
C GLU A 295 0.13 -17.93 10.36
N TRP A 296 1.03 -16.94 10.46
CA TRP A 296 2.08 -16.72 9.47
C TRP A 296 3.42 -16.39 10.14
N GLU A 297 4.42 -17.22 9.86
CA GLU A 297 5.70 -17.24 10.58
C GLU A 297 6.75 -16.27 9.99
N ALA A 298 6.51 -15.70 8.81
CA ALA A 298 7.46 -14.80 8.16
C ALA A 298 7.18 -13.32 8.46
N ASN A 299 8.24 -12.53 8.58
CA ASN A 299 8.19 -11.11 8.92
C ASN A 299 7.72 -10.23 7.74
N SER A 300 6.77 -9.31 7.95
CA SER A 300 6.18 -8.50 6.86
C SER A 300 6.94 -7.21 6.52
N TYR A 301 8.23 -7.10 6.87
CA TYR A 301 9.04 -5.93 6.52
C TYR A 301 9.10 -5.71 5.00
N LEU A 302 9.00 -4.46 4.55
CA LEU A 302 8.95 -4.06 3.14
C LEU A 302 7.66 -4.42 2.41
N SER A 303 6.68 -5.02 3.08
CA SER A 303 5.41 -5.33 2.44
C SER A 303 4.66 -4.02 2.16
N ARG A 304 4.30 -3.77 0.90
CA ARG A 304 3.45 -2.65 0.46
C ARG A 304 1.98 -2.71 0.91
N ALA A 305 1.58 -3.79 1.56
CA ALA A 305 0.20 -3.96 2.04
C ALA A 305 0.17 -4.78 3.33
N ALA A 306 -0.84 -4.52 4.16
CA ALA A 306 -1.07 -5.23 5.40
C ALA A 306 -2.52 -5.70 5.47
N LEU A 307 -2.74 -6.97 5.82
CA LEU A 307 -4.05 -7.47 6.21
C LEU A 307 -4.24 -7.19 7.70
N VAL A 308 -5.25 -6.40 8.06
CA VAL A 308 -5.55 -6.04 9.45
C VAL A 308 -6.92 -6.57 9.82
N GLY A 309 -7.01 -7.32 10.92
CA GLY A 309 -8.19 -8.11 11.29
C GLY A 309 -8.00 -9.60 10.97
N ARG A 310 -9.10 -10.34 10.85
CA ARG A 310 -9.07 -11.80 10.67
C ARG A 310 -9.04 -12.17 9.19
N SER A 311 -8.06 -12.95 8.79
CA SER A 311 -7.89 -13.43 7.40
C SER A 311 -7.39 -14.87 7.35
N GLU A 312 -7.01 -15.34 6.16
CA GLU A 312 -6.32 -16.60 5.91
C GLU A 312 -4.93 -16.71 6.56
N ARG A 313 -4.37 -15.60 7.06
CA ARG A 313 -3.13 -15.56 7.86
C ARG A 313 -3.41 -15.46 9.36
N GLY A 314 -4.65 -15.70 9.77
CA GLY A 314 -5.12 -15.52 11.15
C GLY A 314 -5.42 -14.06 11.48
N ASP A 315 -5.18 -13.66 12.73
CA ASP A 315 -5.33 -12.27 13.17
C ASP A 315 -4.11 -11.45 12.75
N GLY A 316 -4.34 -10.37 11.99
CA GLY A 316 -3.33 -9.42 11.53
C GLY A 316 -3.34 -8.11 12.32
N ARG A 317 -2.15 -7.64 12.70
CA ARG A 317 -1.92 -6.35 13.38
C ARG A 317 -0.81 -5.58 12.68
N HIS A 318 -1.11 -4.35 12.27
CA HIS A 318 -0.15 -3.49 11.59
C HIS A 318 0.43 -2.48 12.57
N TYR A 319 1.75 -2.45 12.72
CA TYR A 319 2.50 -1.62 13.66
C TYR A 319 3.18 -0.49 12.91
N THR A 320 3.09 0.72 13.45
CA THR A 320 3.70 1.92 12.85
C THR A 320 4.38 2.76 13.94
N ARG A 321 5.59 3.21 13.64
CA ARG A 321 6.33 4.20 14.44
C ARG A 321 6.14 5.60 13.90
N LEU A 322 6.16 6.57 14.80
CA LEU A 322 6.22 7.98 14.45
C LEU A 322 7.66 8.48 14.57
N ARG A 323 7.95 9.61 13.90
CA ARG A 323 9.23 10.30 13.92
C ARG A 323 9.02 11.81 13.99
N LEU A 324 8.21 12.25 14.92
CA LEU A 324 7.78 13.64 15.03
C LEU A 324 8.98 14.56 15.25
N HIS A 325 9.91 14.17 16.12
CA HIS A 325 11.10 14.97 16.43
C HIS A 325 12.08 15.08 15.26
N ASP A 326 12.05 14.16 14.29
CA ASP A 326 12.87 14.25 13.07
C ASP A 326 12.37 15.35 12.12
N PHE A 327 11.06 15.64 12.16
CA PHE A 327 10.41 16.55 11.21
C PHE A 327 9.99 17.89 11.81
N MET A 328 9.86 17.98 13.13
CA MET A 328 9.41 19.20 13.78
C MET A 328 9.89 19.33 15.22
N THR A 329 9.98 20.58 15.67
CA THR A 329 10.17 20.92 17.08
C THR A 329 9.04 21.85 17.52
N LEU A 330 8.09 21.33 18.30
CA LEU A 330 6.91 22.05 18.75
C LEU A 330 6.53 21.67 20.18
N SER A 331 5.89 22.60 20.88
CA SER A 331 5.27 22.27 22.17
C SER A 331 4.03 21.39 21.97
N PRO A 332 3.73 20.43 22.87
CA PRO A 332 2.51 19.62 22.78
C PRO A 332 1.23 20.46 22.67
N GLY A 333 1.18 21.60 23.38
CA GLY A 333 0.05 22.53 23.36
C GLY A 333 -0.15 23.27 22.03
N SER A 334 0.79 23.17 21.09
CA SER A 334 0.67 23.71 19.74
C SER A 334 -0.18 22.82 18.81
N VAL A 335 -0.37 21.54 19.14
CA VAL A 335 -1.20 20.62 18.36
C VAL A 335 -2.68 20.82 18.70
N LEU A 336 -3.44 21.28 17.70
CA LEU A 336 -4.88 21.52 17.76
C LEU A 336 -5.66 20.26 17.44
N GLU A 337 -5.26 19.55 16.39
CA GLU A 337 -5.87 18.30 15.90
C GLU A 337 -4.74 17.39 15.38
N ALA A 338 -4.91 16.08 15.50
CA ALA A 338 -4.04 15.12 14.85
C ALA A 338 -4.80 13.87 14.42
N SER A 339 -4.51 13.39 13.22
CA SER A 339 -5.11 12.17 12.67
C SER A 339 -4.11 11.39 11.83
N TYR A 340 -4.12 10.07 11.96
CA TYR A 340 -3.38 9.20 11.06
C TYR A 340 -4.28 8.70 9.95
N HIS A 341 -3.89 9.01 8.72
CA HIS A 341 -4.59 8.68 7.51
C HIS A 341 -3.93 7.48 6.84
N PHE A 342 -4.75 6.50 6.46
CA PHE A 342 -4.32 5.32 5.72
C PHE A 342 -5.32 5.00 4.62
N ARG A 343 -4.85 4.36 3.56
CA ARG A 343 -5.69 3.90 2.45
C ARG A 343 -6.08 2.45 2.67
N ARG A 344 -7.38 2.16 2.66
CA ARG A 344 -7.89 0.79 2.47
C ARG A 344 -7.89 0.49 0.98
N LEU A 345 -7.11 -0.52 0.62
CA LEU A 345 -6.92 -1.01 -0.75
C LEU A 345 -8.02 -2.00 -1.13
N ASP A 346 -8.47 -2.83 -0.17
CA ASP A 346 -9.62 -3.71 -0.35
C ASP A 346 -10.25 -4.17 0.97
N ALA A 347 -11.39 -4.84 0.85
CA ALA A 347 -12.28 -5.31 1.90
C ALA A 347 -12.74 -6.75 1.63
N SER A 348 -12.65 -7.65 2.62
CA SER A 348 -13.39 -8.91 2.56
C SER A 348 -14.77 -8.81 3.20
N ASP A 349 -14.85 -8.18 4.37
CA ASP A 349 -16.08 -8.01 5.17
C ASP A 349 -16.04 -6.70 5.98
N GLU A 350 -17.09 -6.43 6.75
CA GLU A 350 -17.10 -5.35 7.76
C GLU A 350 -16.03 -5.60 8.83
N VAL A 351 -15.15 -4.61 9.00
CA VAL A 351 -14.08 -4.61 10.01
C VAL A 351 -13.94 -3.21 10.56
N SER A 352 -13.99 -3.09 11.89
CA SER A 352 -13.63 -1.86 12.59
C SER A 352 -12.12 -1.86 12.84
N LEU A 353 -11.43 -0.76 12.55
CA LEU A 353 -9.99 -0.65 12.77
C LEU A 353 -9.72 0.23 13.98
N LYS A 354 -9.11 -0.35 15.02
CA LYS A 354 -8.79 0.35 16.27
C LYS A 354 -7.28 0.55 16.37
N ALA A 355 -6.86 1.80 16.56
CA ALA A 355 -5.48 2.13 16.93
C ALA A 355 -5.28 1.95 18.43
N ARG A 356 -4.18 1.27 18.81
CA ARG A 356 -3.78 1.06 20.19
C ARG A 356 -2.31 1.38 20.39
N GLU A 357 -1.98 1.87 21.56
CA GLU A 357 -0.59 2.10 21.93
C GLU A 357 0.20 0.80 21.96
N VAL A 358 1.50 0.91 21.71
CA VAL A 358 2.44 -0.20 21.83
C VAL A 358 3.28 0.01 23.08
N GLU A 359 3.36 -1.00 23.95
CA GLU A 359 3.96 -0.82 25.29
C GLU A 359 5.50 -0.91 25.30
N SER A 360 6.13 -1.37 24.22
CA SER A 360 7.59 -1.53 24.16
C SER A 360 8.16 -1.43 22.75
N GLN A 361 9.47 -1.18 22.69
CA GLN A 361 10.21 -1.09 21.44
C GLN A 361 10.15 -2.39 20.63
N TRP A 362 10.03 -2.26 19.32
CA TRP A 362 10.00 -3.41 18.40
C TRP A 362 10.95 -3.19 17.21
N SER A 363 10.95 -4.09 16.22
CA SER A 363 11.81 -3.95 15.04
C SER A 363 11.06 -4.38 13.80
N SER A 364 10.97 -3.50 12.79
CA SER A 364 10.30 -3.82 11.53
C SER A 364 10.81 -5.10 10.91
N THR A 365 12.12 -5.37 11.03
CA THR A 365 12.81 -6.53 10.46
C THR A 365 12.73 -7.81 11.29
N ARG A 366 12.15 -7.78 12.50
CA ARG A 366 12.08 -8.93 13.42
C ARG A 366 10.71 -9.13 14.07
N LEU A 367 9.74 -8.29 13.72
CA LEU A 367 8.39 -8.39 14.26
C LEU A 367 7.71 -9.63 13.68
N LEU A 368 7.31 -10.53 14.57
CA LEU A 368 6.52 -11.73 14.33
C LEU A 368 5.38 -11.74 15.35
N TRP A 369 4.39 -12.62 15.17
CA TRP A 369 3.29 -12.74 16.13
C TRP A 369 3.76 -13.08 17.55
N ASP A 370 4.70 -14.01 17.68
CA ASP A 370 5.22 -14.45 18.99
C ASP A 370 6.21 -13.45 19.61
N SER A 371 6.74 -12.51 18.81
CA SER A 371 7.67 -11.47 19.26
C SER A 371 7.05 -10.07 19.32
N GLN A 372 5.75 -9.95 19.05
CA GLN A 372 5.06 -8.67 19.04
C GLN A 372 4.99 -8.08 20.46
N PRO A 373 5.12 -6.75 20.59
CA PRO A 373 4.96 -6.10 21.88
C PRO A 373 3.49 -6.13 22.32
N ALA A 374 3.27 -6.02 23.63
CA ALA A 374 1.94 -5.86 24.21
C ALA A 374 1.29 -4.55 23.75
N LEU A 375 -0.04 -4.55 23.70
CA LEU A 375 -0.84 -3.40 23.28
C LEU A 375 -1.50 -2.75 24.49
N GLY A 376 -1.26 -1.45 24.64
CA GLY A 376 -1.79 -0.62 25.72
C GLY A 376 -3.17 -0.04 25.38
N ASP A 377 -3.35 1.22 25.76
CA ASP A 377 -4.63 1.92 25.67
C ASP A 377 -5.09 2.14 24.24
N ALA A 378 -6.39 2.37 24.10
CA ALA A 378 -7.00 2.73 22.83
C ALA A 378 -6.67 4.19 22.50
N ILE A 379 -6.17 4.43 21.29
CA ILE A 379 -5.94 5.79 20.78
C ILE A 379 -7.20 6.30 20.09
N GLY A 380 -7.74 5.51 19.15
CA GLY A 380 -8.91 5.86 18.38
C GLY A 380 -9.37 4.70 17.49
N ALA A 381 -10.38 4.93 16.67
CA ALA A 381 -10.89 3.93 15.73
C ALA A 381 -11.36 4.58 14.42
N ALA A 382 -11.42 3.77 13.38
CA ALA A 382 -12.02 4.05 12.09
C ALA A 382 -12.98 2.91 11.73
N GLU A 383 -14.05 3.23 11.01
CA GLU A 383 -15.03 2.26 10.51
C GLU A 383 -15.03 2.29 8.98
N PRO A 384 -14.14 1.52 8.32
CA PRO A 384 -14.04 1.54 6.88
C PRO A 384 -15.25 0.96 6.13
N GLU A 385 -15.85 1.74 5.24
CA GLU A 385 -16.92 1.34 4.32
C GLU A 385 -16.41 1.36 2.86
N GLY A 386 -15.94 0.22 2.36
CA GLY A 386 -15.35 0.11 1.01
C GLY A 386 -13.92 0.66 0.90
N ASN A 387 -13.44 0.83 -0.34
CA ASN A 387 -12.08 1.28 -0.65
C ASN A 387 -12.00 2.80 -0.50
N GLY A 388 -10.94 3.30 0.14
CA GLY A 388 -10.94 4.71 0.52
C GLY A 388 -9.83 5.12 1.47
N TRP A 389 -9.73 6.44 1.67
CA TRP A 389 -8.92 7.01 2.74
C TRP A 389 -9.73 7.04 4.02
N TYR A 390 -9.12 6.60 5.11
CA TYR A 390 -9.69 6.62 6.45
C TYR A 390 -8.72 7.27 7.40
N ALA A 391 -9.24 7.76 8.53
CA ALA A 391 -8.46 8.48 9.51
C ALA A 391 -8.78 7.99 10.92
N VAL A 392 -7.76 7.92 11.77
CA VAL A 392 -7.90 7.71 13.21
C VAL A 392 -7.45 8.97 13.93
N GLU A 393 -8.34 9.58 14.71
CA GLU A 393 -8.01 10.70 15.60
C GLU A 393 -7.01 10.24 16.66
N MET A 394 -5.95 11.03 16.87
CA MET A 394 -4.84 10.65 17.74
C MET A 394 -4.12 11.83 18.38
N ARG A 395 -4.79 12.97 18.56
CA ARG A 395 -4.22 14.18 19.15
C ARG A 395 -3.56 13.92 20.49
N SER A 396 -4.25 13.24 21.40
CA SER A 396 -3.70 12.98 22.74
C SER A 396 -2.40 12.15 22.66
N PHE A 397 -2.39 11.12 21.83
CA PHE A 397 -1.19 10.29 21.61
C PHE A 397 -0.03 11.10 21.02
N VAL A 398 -0.28 11.94 20.01
CA VAL A 398 0.74 12.82 19.41
C VAL A 398 1.27 13.84 20.44
N GLN A 399 0.40 14.40 21.28
CA GLN A 399 0.80 15.31 22.34
C GLN A 399 1.68 14.63 23.38
N GLU A 400 1.41 13.37 23.73
CA GLU A 400 2.25 12.56 24.60
C GLU A 400 3.61 12.27 23.96
N CYS A 401 3.65 11.91 22.67
CA CYS A 401 4.90 11.74 21.94
C CYS A 401 5.77 13.01 21.99
N LEU A 402 5.19 14.19 21.77
CA LEU A 402 5.92 15.47 21.84
C LEU A 402 6.30 15.90 23.26
N ALA A 403 5.60 15.38 24.28
CA ALA A 403 5.91 15.66 25.68
C ALA A 403 7.03 14.77 26.21
N ASP A 404 7.34 13.66 25.54
CA ASP A 404 8.40 12.73 25.90
C ASP A 404 9.76 13.17 25.32
N PRO A 405 10.67 13.72 26.16
CA PRO A 405 11.96 14.22 25.69
C PRO A 405 12.93 13.11 25.26
N THR A 406 12.61 11.84 25.55
CA THR A 406 13.44 10.69 25.17
C THR A 406 13.16 10.20 23.75
N GLY A 407 12.01 10.59 23.17
CA GLY A 407 11.51 10.06 21.91
C GLY A 407 11.08 8.59 22.00
N GLU A 408 10.97 8.03 23.21
CA GLU A 408 10.63 6.63 23.39
C GLU A 408 9.19 6.35 22.95
N LYS A 409 8.23 7.19 23.34
CA LYS A 409 6.81 7.02 23.01
C LYS A 409 6.55 7.00 21.50
N GLU A 410 7.14 7.92 20.73
CA GLU A 410 7.00 7.91 19.26
C GLU A 410 7.68 6.69 18.61
N SER A 411 8.78 6.23 19.20
CA SER A 411 9.53 5.05 18.76
C SER A 411 8.87 3.74 19.20
N GLN A 412 8.03 3.72 20.23
CA GLN A 412 7.13 2.60 20.52
C GLN A 412 6.00 2.56 19.48
N GLY A 413 5.43 3.72 19.16
CA GLY A 413 4.41 3.87 18.12
C GLY A 413 3.06 3.28 18.52
N PHE A 414 2.29 2.87 17.52
CA PHE A 414 0.95 2.31 17.70
C PHE A 414 0.73 1.11 16.78
N ALA A 415 -0.34 0.35 17.04
CA ALA A 415 -0.80 -0.72 16.18
C ALA A 415 -2.26 -0.53 15.76
N LEU A 416 -2.55 -0.72 14.48
CA LEU A 416 -3.90 -0.90 13.95
C LEU A 416 -4.31 -2.36 14.12
N CYS A 417 -5.46 -2.57 14.77
CA CYS A 417 -6.04 -3.87 15.05
C CYS A 417 -7.45 -3.93 14.48
N GLY A 418 -7.79 -5.01 13.78
CA GLY A 418 -9.17 -5.26 13.36
C GLY A 418 -10.04 -5.77 14.50
N GLN A 419 -11.28 -5.32 14.55
CA GLN A 419 -12.36 -5.88 15.35
C GLN A 419 -13.46 -6.37 14.41
N GLY A 420 -13.96 -7.58 14.66
CA GLY A 420 -14.98 -8.21 13.82
C GLY A 420 -14.51 -9.55 13.27
N VAL A 421 -15.21 -10.04 12.25
CA VAL A 421 -14.92 -11.31 11.58
C VAL A 421 -14.11 -11.15 10.29
N GLY A 422 -14.02 -9.92 9.77
CA GLY A 422 -13.35 -9.58 8.53
C GLY A 422 -11.92 -9.09 8.67
N SER A 423 -11.33 -8.74 7.52
CA SER A 423 -10.07 -8.02 7.43
C SER A 423 -10.14 -6.86 6.43
N ALA A 424 -9.23 -5.90 6.61
CA ALA A 424 -8.97 -4.82 5.67
C ALA A 424 -7.56 -4.98 5.13
N LEU A 425 -7.42 -4.92 3.81
CA LEU A 425 -6.11 -4.77 3.18
C LEU A 425 -5.79 -3.27 3.11
N ILE A 426 -4.78 -2.82 3.83
CA ILE A 426 -4.39 -1.41 3.89
C ILE A 426 -3.02 -1.18 3.25
N ALA A 427 -2.80 0.04 2.77
CA ALA A 427 -1.50 0.52 2.33
C ALA A 427 -0.56 0.72 3.52
N THR A 428 0.72 0.43 3.32
CA THR A 428 1.81 0.56 4.30
C THR A 428 2.79 1.66 3.87
N SER A 429 3.84 1.89 4.64
CA SER A 429 4.93 2.84 4.32
C SER A 429 5.63 2.52 3.00
N ASP A 430 5.67 1.24 2.62
CA ASP A 430 6.23 0.75 1.36
C ASP A 430 5.23 0.79 0.19
N ASN A 431 4.03 1.36 0.38
CA ASN A 431 3.09 1.64 -0.72
C ASN A 431 3.24 3.09 -1.19
N THR A 432 4.12 3.33 -2.15
CA THR A 432 4.44 4.69 -2.60
C THR A 432 3.29 5.37 -3.35
N LEU A 433 2.31 4.61 -3.86
CA LEU A 433 1.12 5.17 -4.52
C LEU A 433 0.13 5.77 -3.51
N TYR A 434 0.02 5.15 -2.34
CA TYR A 434 -0.91 5.54 -1.28
C TYR A 434 -0.23 5.57 0.09
N PRO A 435 0.83 6.38 0.27
CA PRO A 435 1.59 6.38 1.50
C PRO A 435 0.70 6.89 2.65
N PRO A 436 0.55 6.12 3.74
CA PRO A 436 -0.11 6.62 4.94
C PRO A 436 0.57 7.90 5.44
N TYR A 437 -0.15 8.76 6.16
CA TYR A 437 0.40 10.00 6.68
C TYR A 437 -0.24 10.43 7.99
N LEU A 438 0.52 11.14 8.80
CA LEU A 438 -0.01 11.88 9.95
C LEU A 438 -0.34 13.30 9.50
N GLU A 439 -1.58 13.74 9.73
CA GLU A 439 -2.01 15.11 9.52
C GLU A 439 -2.13 15.81 10.88
N LEU A 440 -1.56 17.01 10.97
CA LEU A 440 -1.52 17.82 12.18
C LEU A 440 -2.04 19.22 11.88
N ARG A 441 -3.01 19.68 12.68
CA ARG A 441 -3.37 21.10 12.71
C ARG A 441 -2.64 21.78 13.86
N LEU A 442 -1.93 22.87 13.57
CA LEU A 442 -0.96 23.49 14.46
C LEU A 442 -1.27 24.97 14.67
N LYS A 443 -1.00 25.48 15.87
CA LYS A 443 -1.12 26.92 16.21
C LYS A 443 -0.06 27.80 15.55
N GLY A 444 1.06 27.22 15.13
CA GLY A 444 2.21 27.94 14.62
C GLY A 444 3.07 27.02 13.77
N LEU A 445 3.81 27.64 12.85
CA LEU A 445 4.69 26.95 11.92
C LEU A 445 5.85 26.28 12.68
N PRO A 446 6.20 25.01 12.39
CA PRO A 446 7.37 24.39 12.99
C PRO A 446 8.66 25.15 12.60
N ALA A 447 9.62 25.20 13.52
CA ALA A 447 10.82 26.03 13.37
C ALA A 447 11.66 25.74 12.10
N SER A 448 11.64 24.50 11.60
CA SER A 448 12.31 24.13 10.35
C SER A 448 11.72 24.86 9.15
N PHE A 449 10.40 24.97 9.08
CA PHE A 449 9.68 25.67 8.02
C PHE A 449 9.73 27.19 8.18
N ASP A 450 9.74 27.71 9.41
CA ASP A 450 9.87 29.15 9.68
C ASP A 450 11.20 29.70 9.13
N ARG A 451 12.28 28.93 9.25
CA ARG A 451 13.56 29.25 8.64
C ARG A 451 13.47 29.39 7.12
N GLN A 452 12.80 28.46 6.45
CA GLN A 452 12.62 28.50 5.01
C GLN A 452 11.80 29.72 4.57
N ARG A 453 10.73 30.03 5.30
CA ARG A 453 9.89 31.21 5.05
C ARG A 453 10.73 32.49 5.12
N LEU A 454 11.55 32.64 6.16
CA LEU A 454 12.45 33.77 6.34
C LEU A 454 13.53 33.84 5.23
N GLU A 455 14.10 32.70 4.83
CA GLU A 455 15.09 32.62 3.74
C GLU A 455 14.48 32.96 2.37
N ALA A 456 13.19 32.68 2.18
CA ALA A 456 12.42 33.08 1.00
C ALA A 456 11.97 34.56 1.01
N GLY A 457 12.19 35.29 2.11
CA GLY A 457 11.79 36.69 2.27
C GLY A 457 10.28 36.91 2.44
N LEU A 458 9.57 35.91 3.00
CA LEU A 458 8.12 35.89 3.24
C LEU A 458 7.72 36.09 4.71
#